data_AF-A0A520HXA1-F1
#
_entry.id   AF-A0A520HXA1-F1
#
_cell.length_a   1.000
_cell.length_b   1.000
_cell.length_c   1.000
_cell.angle_alpha   90.00
_cell.angle_beta   90.00
_cell.angle_gamma   90.00
#
_symmetry.space_group_name_H-M   'P 1'
#
loop_
_entity.id
_entity.type
_entity.pdbx_description
1 polymer ?
#
loop_
_entity_poly.entity_id
_entity_poly.type
_entity_poly.pdbx_seq_one_letter_code
_entity_poly.pdbx_strand_id
1 'polypeptide(L)'
;MLTTNPFDTSDENGDKLREECGVFGVSGSESAAALVALGLHALQHRGQEAAGITSFDGHQFHTHRAMGHVAGNFDRDDVIRALPGTVASGHVRYSTSGETALRNVQPLYAELQSGGFAIAHNGN
;
A
#
# COMPACT_ATOMS: atom_id res chain seq x y z
N MET A 1 -14.78 -32.17 6.53
CA MET A 1 -15.29 -31.60 7.80
C MET A 1 -15.13 -30.10 7.68
N LEU A 2 -16.20 -29.31 7.80
CA LEU A 2 -16.07 -27.85 7.85
C LEU A 2 -15.41 -27.48 9.18
N THR A 3 -14.13 -27.17 9.14
CA THR A 3 -13.33 -26.66 10.25
C THR A 3 -13.70 -25.20 10.48
N THR A 4 -13.95 -24.78 11.73
CA THR A 4 -14.17 -23.35 12.08
C THR A 4 -12.87 -22.66 12.50
N ASN A 5 -11.75 -23.38 12.54
CA ASN A 5 -10.45 -22.80 12.86
C ASN A 5 -10.07 -21.81 11.74
N PRO A 6 -9.88 -20.50 12.03
CA PRO A 6 -9.55 -19.50 11.03
C PRO A 6 -8.13 -19.66 10.46
N PHE A 7 -7.26 -20.43 11.13
CA PHE A 7 -5.86 -20.67 10.75
C PHE A 7 -5.61 -22.06 10.17
N ASP A 8 -6.67 -22.78 9.81
CA ASP A 8 -6.54 -24.10 9.19
C ASP A 8 -6.01 -23.97 7.75
N THR A 9 -4.85 -24.55 7.46
CA THR A 9 -4.19 -24.45 6.15
C THR A 9 -4.68 -25.47 5.14
N SER A 10 -5.54 -26.42 5.54
CA SER A 10 -6.07 -27.46 4.65
C SER A 10 -7.35 -27.03 3.90
N ASP A 11 -7.61 -25.73 3.81
CA ASP A 11 -8.85 -25.22 3.22
C ASP A 11 -8.83 -25.24 1.69
N GLU A 12 -9.39 -26.31 1.13
CA GLU A 12 -9.58 -26.48 -0.31
C GLU A 12 -10.59 -25.49 -0.92
N ASN A 13 -11.41 -24.81 -0.09
CA ASN A 13 -12.50 -23.93 -0.56
C ASN A 13 -12.15 -22.43 -0.51
N GLY A 14 -11.05 -22.02 0.12
CA GLY A 14 -10.60 -20.62 0.20
C GLY A 14 -11.45 -19.71 1.09
N ASP A 15 -12.19 -20.27 2.04
CA ASP A 15 -13.00 -19.60 3.07
C ASP A 15 -12.20 -19.22 4.35
N LYS A 16 -10.87 -19.40 4.34
CA LYS A 16 -9.95 -19.05 5.44
C LYS A 16 -9.16 -17.76 5.22
N LEU A 17 -8.62 -17.23 6.32
CA LEU A 17 -7.85 -15.98 6.32
C LEU A 17 -6.58 -16.16 5.48
N ARG A 18 -6.50 -15.43 4.36
CA ARG A 18 -5.28 -15.31 3.56
C ARG A 18 -4.74 -13.90 3.76
N GLU A 19 -3.56 -13.81 4.35
CA GLU A 19 -2.81 -12.57 4.46
C GLU A 19 -2.37 -12.16 3.05
N GLU A 20 -3.05 -11.17 2.49
CA GLU A 20 -2.79 -10.61 1.17
C GLU A 20 -2.59 -9.10 1.35
N CYS A 21 -1.84 -8.45 0.47
CA CYS A 21 -1.45 -7.03 0.58
C CYS A 21 -2.58 -6.03 0.91
N GLY A 22 -2.32 -4.92 1.61
CA GLY A 22 -3.32 -3.87 1.82
C GLY A 22 -3.27 -2.79 0.74
N VAL A 23 -4.41 -2.22 0.35
CA VAL A 23 -4.50 -1.02 -0.50
C VAL A 23 -5.43 0.00 0.17
N PHE A 24 -5.05 1.28 0.14
CA PHE A 24 -5.88 2.37 0.65
C PHE A 24 -5.73 3.61 -0.25
N GLY A 25 -6.78 4.41 -0.39
CA GLY A 25 -6.75 5.62 -1.23
C GLY A 25 -7.66 6.72 -0.71
N VAL A 26 -7.28 7.96 -0.97
CA VAL A 26 -7.99 9.18 -0.56
C VAL A 26 -8.02 10.15 -1.74
N SER A 27 -9.16 10.82 -1.95
CA SER A 27 -9.32 11.91 -2.90
C SER A 27 -10.05 13.09 -2.28
N GLY A 28 -9.71 14.30 -2.73
CA GLY A 28 -10.36 15.54 -2.30
C GLY A 28 -9.96 16.03 -0.90
N SER A 29 -8.76 15.69 -0.41
CA SER A 29 -8.28 16.13 0.91
C SER A 29 -6.87 16.70 0.85
N GLU A 30 -6.65 17.89 1.42
CA GLU A 30 -5.31 18.50 1.54
C GLU A 30 -4.31 17.64 2.35
N SER A 31 -4.83 16.69 3.16
CA SER A 31 -4.03 15.75 3.96
C SER A 31 -4.08 14.33 3.41
N ALA A 32 -4.28 14.15 2.08
CA ALA A 32 -4.50 12.84 1.48
C ALA A 32 -3.40 11.83 1.82
N ALA A 33 -2.12 12.19 1.72
CA ALA A 33 -1.00 11.30 2.05
C ALA A 33 -0.99 10.87 3.52
N ALA A 34 -1.25 11.78 4.45
CA ALA A 34 -1.32 11.48 5.88
C ALA A 34 -2.48 10.55 6.22
N LEU A 35 -3.65 10.78 5.61
CA LEU A 35 -4.82 9.91 5.77
C LEU A 35 -4.56 8.52 5.17
N VAL A 36 -3.86 8.44 4.03
CA VAL A 36 -3.43 7.16 3.46
C VAL A 36 -2.47 6.44 4.41
N ALA A 37 -1.48 7.13 4.98
CA ALA A 37 -0.57 6.52 5.95
C ALA A 37 -1.33 5.94 7.16
N LEU A 38 -2.31 6.67 7.69
CA LEU A 38 -3.13 6.19 8.81
C LEU A 38 -3.99 4.98 8.39
N GLY A 39 -4.60 5.01 7.20
CA GLY A 39 -5.36 3.89 6.65
C GLY A 39 -4.50 2.64 6.43
N LEU A 40 -3.29 2.81 5.88
CA LEU A 40 -2.33 1.73 5.73
C LEU A 40 -1.85 1.19 7.07
N HIS A 41 -1.69 2.03 8.10
CA HIS A 41 -1.37 1.58 9.44
C HIS A 41 -2.48 0.69 10.02
N ALA A 42 -3.75 1.05 9.81
CA ALA A 42 -4.88 0.19 10.18
C ALA A 42 -4.87 -1.15 9.40
N LEU A 43 -4.38 -1.13 8.16
CA LEU A 43 -4.21 -2.32 7.32
C LEU A 43 -2.84 -3.02 7.51
N GLN A 44 -2.02 -2.63 8.49
CA GLN A 44 -0.65 -3.14 8.65
C GLN A 44 -0.57 -4.66 8.82
N HIS A 45 -1.61 -5.27 9.37
CA HIS A 45 -1.72 -6.72 9.51
C HIS A 45 -1.60 -7.43 8.16
N ARG A 46 -2.17 -6.83 7.10
CA ARG A 46 -2.21 -7.34 5.71
C ARG A 46 -0.87 -7.31 4.96
N GLY A 47 0.21 -6.85 5.58
CA GLY A 47 1.52 -6.78 4.93
C GLY A 47 2.56 -6.03 5.75
N GLN A 48 3.62 -6.71 6.14
CA GLN A 48 4.61 -6.20 7.10
C GLN A 48 5.98 -5.88 6.47
N GLU A 49 6.17 -6.24 5.21
CA GLU A 49 7.50 -6.22 4.61
C GLU A 49 7.87 -4.90 3.99
N ALA A 50 6.89 -4.17 3.46
CA ALA A 50 7.10 -2.89 2.81
C ALA A 50 5.81 -2.09 2.75
N ALA A 51 5.96 -0.77 2.66
CA ALA A 51 4.87 0.16 2.48
C ALA A 51 5.26 1.23 1.45
N GLY A 52 4.26 1.71 0.71
CA GLY A 52 4.45 2.81 -0.22
C GLY A 52 3.21 3.69 -0.30
N ILE A 53 3.44 4.97 -0.55
CA ILE A 53 2.41 5.97 -0.83
C ILE A 53 2.82 6.76 -2.06
N THR A 54 1.87 6.97 -2.96
CA THR A 54 1.99 7.89 -4.09
C THR A 54 0.87 8.92 -4.01
N SER A 55 1.22 10.20 -4.04
CA SER A 55 0.28 11.32 -4.12
C SER A 55 0.38 12.04 -5.47
N PHE A 56 -0.65 12.81 -5.80
CA PHE A 56 -0.71 13.63 -7.01
C PHE A 56 -1.19 15.04 -6.67
N ASP A 57 -0.40 16.05 -7.06
CA ASP A 57 -0.64 17.46 -6.76
C ASP A 57 -1.42 18.21 -7.86
N GLY A 58 -1.90 17.50 -8.87
CA GLY A 58 -2.53 18.07 -10.05
C GLY A 58 -1.59 18.22 -11.26
N HIS A 59 -0.27 18.11 -11.04
CA HIS A 59 0.75 18.23 -12.07
C HIS A 59 1.67 17.01 -12.14
N GLN A 60 2.17 16.53 -11.00
CA GLN A 60 3.15 15.44 -10.94
C GLN A 60 2.85 14.46 -9.80
N PHE A 61 3.37 13.24 -9.96
CA PHE A 61 3.31 12.20 -8.93
C PHE A 61 4.47 12.34 -7.96
N HIS A 62 4.20 12.14 -6.67
CA HIS A 62 5.20 12.10 -5.61
C HIS A 62 5.09 10.75 -4.91
N THR A 63 6.21 10.04 -4.75
CA THR A 63 6.20 8.67 -4.24
C THR A 63 7.25 8.49 -3.16
N HIS A 64 6.84 7.87 -2.06
CA HIS A 64 7.73 7.35 -1.04
C HIS A 64 7.46 5.86 -0.85
N ARG A 65 8.50 5.04 -0.97
CA ARG A 65 8.45 3.59 -0.86
C ARG A 65 9.58 3.13 0.02
N ALA A 66 9.30 2.25 0.96
CA ALA A 66 10.28 1.77 1.91
C ALA A 66 9.95 0.36 2.40
N MET A 67 10.99 -0.34 2.86
CA MET A 67 10.85 -1.65 3.50
C MET A 67 10.42 -1.47 4.96
N GLY A 68 9.73 -2.46 5.51
CA GLY A 68 9.23 -2.47 6.88
C GLY A 68 7.85 -1.82 7.04
N HIS A 69 7.50 -1.55 8.30
CA HIS A 69 6.19 -1.11 8.72
C HIS A 69 5.88 0.34 8.33
N VAL A 70 4.60 0.64 8.15
CA VAL A 70 4.07 1.99 7.88
C VAL A 70 4.52 2.98 8.95
N ALA A 71 4.42 2.59 10.23
CA ALA A 71 4.78 3.48 11.35
C ALA A 71 6.28 3.84 11.39
N GLY A 72 7.17 3.01 10.84
CA GLY A 72 8.60 3.35 10.76
C GLY A 72 8.98 4.17 9.54
N ASN A 73 8.10 4.21 8.52
CA ASN A 73 8.38 4.83 7.23
C ASN A 73 7.63 6.15 7.02
N PHE A 74 6.52 6.38 7.74
CA PHE A 74 5.63 7.53 7.54
C PHE A 74 5.28 8.25 8.85
N ASP A 75 6.05 8.06 9.92
CA ASP A 75 5.93 8.78 11.20
C ASP A 75 6.54 10.19 11.18
N ARG A 76 7.46 10.43 10.24
CA ARG A 76 8.16 11.70 10.10
C ARG A 76 7.41 12.69 9.22
N ASP A 77 7.27 13.91 9.72
CA ASP A 77 6.59 15.02 9.05
C ASP A 77 7.26 15.42 7.72
N ASP A 78 8.59 15.32 7.59
CA ASP A 78 9.28 15.62 6.33
C ASP A 78 8.97 14.61 5.22
N VAL A 79 8.74 13.34 5.58
CA VAL A 79 8.30 12.31 4.62
C VAL A 79 6.90 12.61 4.10
N ILE A 80 5.96 12.97 5.00
CA ILE A 80 4.59 13.30 4.60
C ILE A 80 4.55 14.58 3.77
N ARG A 81 5.35 15.61 4.11
CA ARG A 81 5.43 16.85 3.32
C ARG A 81 6.02 16.64 1.92
N ALA A 82 6.83 15.62 1.73
CA ALA A 82 7.33 15.22 0.41
C ALA A 82 6.27 14.51 -0.46
N LEU A 83 5.04 14.32 0.06
CA LEU A 83 3.90 13.72 -0.65
C LEU A 83 2.72 14.72 -0.75
N PRO A 84 2.91 15.88 -1.40
CA PRO A 84 1.84 16.87 -1.53
C PRO A 84 0.73 16.38 -2.47
N GLY A 85 -0.43 17.02 -2.36
CA GLY A 85 -1.56 16.83 -3.27
C GLY A 85 -2.86 16.45 -2.57
N THR A 86 -3.95 16.48 -3.33
CA THR A 86 -5.30 16.21 -2.80
C THR A 86 -5.79 14.78 -3.05
N VAL A 87 -4.98 14.00 -3.77
CA VAL A 87 -5.24 12.59 -4.08
C VAL A 87 -4.01 11.78 -3.73
N ALA A 88 -4.19 10.66 -3.05
CA ALA A 88 -3.12 9.72 -2.75
C ALA A 88 -3.63 8.28 -2.71
N SER A 89 -2.75 7.34 -3.06
CA SER A 89 -2.97 5.92 -2.87
C SER A 89 -1.75 5.29 -2.20
N GLY A 90 -1.95 4.16 -1.56
CA GLY A 90 -0.89 3.48 -0.86
C GLY A 90 -1.12 1.98 -0.75
N HIS A 91 -0.05 1.27 -0.41
CA HIS A 91 -0.03 -0.18 -0.37
C HIS A 91 0.87 -0.69 0.75
N VAL A 92 0.45 -1.76 1.43
CA VAL A 92 1.30 -2.56 2.33
C VAL A 92 1.49 -3.95 1.75
N ARG A 93 2.74 -4.40 1.67
CA ARG A 93 3.11 -5.64 0.99
C ARG A 93 3.25 -6.81 1.95
N TYR A 94 2.65 -7.93 1.58
CA TYR A 94 2.92 -9.27 2.07
C TYR A 94 3.54 -10.08 0.93
N SER A 95 4.72 -10.68 1.08
CA SER A 95 5.36 -11.48 0.03
C SER A 95 4.95 -12.93 0.17
N THR A 96 4.03 -13.33 -0.68
CA THR A 96 3.74 -14.76 -0.91
C THR A 96 4.79 -15.40 -1.82
N SER A 97 5.47 -14.62 -2.68
CA SER A 97 6.47 -15.07 -3.65
C SER A 97 7.31 -13.90 -4.22
N GLY A 98 8.58 -14.17 -4.52
CA GLY A 98 9.51 -13.21 -5.11
C GLY A 98 10.45 -12.53 -4.11
N GLU A 99 11.51 -11.91 -4.64
CA GLU A 99 12.51 -11.21 -3.83
C GLU A 99 11.90 -9.97 -3.14
N THR A 100 12.27 -9.79 -1.88
CA THR A 100 11.99 -8.58 -1.10
C THR A 100 12.89 -7.44 -1.60
N ALA A 101 12.46 -6.80 -2.68
CA ALA A 101 13.19 -5.73 -3.36
C ALA A 101 12.33 -4.46 -3.45
N LEU A 102 12.98 -3.30 -3.30
CA LEU A 102 12.30 -2.00 -3.37
C LEU A 102 11.53 -1.80 -4.69
N ARG A 103 12.03 -2.38 -5.80
CA ARG A 103 11.36 -2.35 -7.11
C ARG A 103 9.96 -2.98 -7.12
N ASN A 104 9.68 -3.88 -6.16
CA ASN A 104 8.40 -4.58 -6.02
C ASN A 104 7.44 -3.86 -5.05
N VAL A 105 7.86 -2.74 -4.45
CA VAL A 105 7.01 -1.96 -3.54
C VAL A 105 6.06 -1.09 -4.35
N GLN A 106 4.78 -1.26 -4.08
CA GLN A 106 3.68 -0.50 -4.68
C GLN A 106 3.31 0.70 -3.79
N PRO A 107 2.62 1.74 -4.31
CA PRO A 107 2.16 1.89 -5.69
C PRO A 107 3.29 2.02 -6.71
N LEU A 108 3.10 1.42 -7.90
CA LEU A 108 3.92 1.70 -9.08
C LEU A 108 3.33 2.89 -9.83
N TYR A 109 4.16 3.76 -10.39
CA TYR A 109 3.69 4.86 -11.22
C TYR A 109 4.43 4.89 -12.55
N ALA A 110 3.76 5.44 -13.57
CA ALA A 110 4.34 5.70 -14.88
C ALA A 110 3.81 7.03 -15.41
N GLU A 111 4.70 7.81 -16.01
CA GLU A 111 4.35 8.99 -16.78
C GLU A 111 4.28 8.61 -18.26
N LEU A 112 3.16 8.92 -18.89
CA LEU A 112 2.97 8.74 -20.32
C LEU A 112 2.79 10.11 -20.98
N GLN A 113 2.93 10.13 -22.30
CA GLN A 113 2.78 11.35 -23.09
C GLN A 113 1.37 11.98 -22.96
N SER A 114 0.35 11.16 -22.67
CA SER A 114 -1.04 11.59 -22.46
C SER A 114 -1.40 11.84 -20.99
N GLY A 115 -0.43 11.80 -20.08
CA GLY A 115 -0.62 11.83 -18.63
C GLY A 115 -0.10 10.57 -17.95
N GLY A 116 0.06 10.61 -16.63
CA GLY A 116 0.56 9.47 -15.85
C GLY A 116 -0.53 8.76 -15.05
N PHE A 117 -0.17 7.61 -14.48
CA PHE A 117 -1.01 6.89 -13.54
C PHE A 117 -0.16 6.27 -12.43
N ALA A 118 -0.80 6.00 -11.30
CA ALA A 118 -0.26 5.21 -10.21
C ALA A 118 -1.22 4.06 -9.88
N ILE A 119 -0.68 2.85 -9.66
CA ILE A 119 -1.45 1.64 -9.41
C ILE A 119 -0.94 0.89 -8.18
N ALA A 120 -1.88 0.47 -7.35
CA ALA A 120 -1.68 -0.47 -6.25
C ALA A 120 -2.69 -1.62 -6.39
N HIS A 121 -2.25 -2.83 -6.12
CA HIS A 121 -3.02 -4.04 -6.36
C HIS A 121 -2.87 -5.03 -5.20
N ASN A 122 -3.99 -5.63 -4.81
CA ASN A 122 -4.05 -6.82 -3.99
C ASN A 122 -4.64 -7.96 -4.84
N GLY A 123 -3.92 -9.08 -4.93
CA GLY A 123 -4.33 -10.25 -5.69
C GLY A 123 -3.18 -10.84 -6.50
N ASN A 124 -3.52 -11.78 -7.39
CA ASN A 124 -2.63 -12.41 -8.36
C ASN A 124 -3.38 -12.67 -9.67
#